data_AF-A0A3L9G0N0-F1
#
_entry.id   AF-A0A3L9G0N0-F1
#
_cell.length_a   1.000
_cell.length_b   1.000
_cell.length_c   1.000
_cell.angle_alpha   90.00
_cell.angle_beta   90.00
_cell.angle_gamma   90.00
#
_symmetry.space_group_name_H-M   'P 1'
#
loop_
_entity.id
_entity.type
_entity.pdbx_description
1 polymer ?
#
loop_
_entity_poly.entity_id
_entity_poly.type
_entity_poly.pdbx_seq_one_letter_code
_entity_poly.pdbx_strand_id
1 'polypeptide(L)'
;RVPEDDEEQQLEALRQFKQAQLLRIAAADIAGTLPVMKVSDHLTWLAEAMIDAVVQQAWVQMVARYGKPNHLNEREGRGFAVVGYGKLGGWELGYSSDLDLIFLHDCPMDAMTDGEREIDGRQFYLRLAQRIMHLFSTRTSSGILYEVDARLRPSGAAGMLVTSAEAFADYQKNEAWTWEHQALVRAR
;
A
#
# COMPACT_ATOMS: atom_id res chain seq x y z
N ARG A 1 18.70 7.54 13.21
CA ARG A 1 18.14 6.47 12.35
C ARG A 1 17.79 5.32 13.27
N VAL A 2 16.58 4.77 13.14
CA VAL A 2 16.14 3.58 13.88
C VAL A 2 16.93 2.36 13.38
N PRO A 3 17.37 1.42 14.25
CA PRO A 3 18.02 0.18 13.82
C PRO A 3 17.16 -0.63 12.85
N GLU A 4 17.80 -1.30 11.89
CA GLU A 4 17.08 -2.07 10.85
C GLU A 4 16.45 -3.36 11.37
N ASP A 5 16.93 -3.85 12.51
CA ASP A 5 16.53 -5.07 13.21
C ASP A 5 15.45 -4.85 14.28
N ASP A 6 15.16 -3.61 14.64
CA ASP A 6 14.12 -3.26 15.62
C ASP A 6 12.78 -2.93 14.92
N GLU A 7 12.00 -3.98 14.65
CA GLU A 7 10.70 -3.86 14.00
C GLU A 7 9.70 -2.99 14.78
N GLU A 8 9.69 -3.10 16.11
CA GLU A 8 8.78 -2.33 16.96
C GLU A 8 9.10 -0.83 16.87
N GLN A 9 10.38 -0.48 16.96
CA GLN A 9 10.81 0.91 16.83
C GLN A 9 10.58 1.46 15.41
N GLN A 10 10.69 0.64 14.36
CA GLN A 10 10.34 1.05 13.00
C GLN A 10 8.84 1.36 12.86
N LEU A 11 7.99 0.49 13.41
CA LEU A 11 6.54 0.69 13.42
C LEU A 11 6.18 1.97 14.17
N GLU A 12 6.76 2.19 15.33
CA GLU A 12 6.53 3.38 16.14
C GLU A 12 6.99 4.65 15.42
N ALA A 13 8.16 4.64 14.78
CA ALA A 13 8.71 5.80 14.08
C ALA A 13 7.81 6.28 12.92
N LEU A 14 7.23 5.36 12.13
CA LEU A 14 6.28 5.73 11.07
C LEU A 14 5.04 6.42 11.62
N ARG A 15 4.54 5.94 12.77
CA ARG A 15 3.33 6.50 13.40
C ARG A 15 3.60 7.86 14.02
N GLN A 16 4.72 8.03 14.71
CA GLN A 16 5.17 9.31 15.23
C GLN A 16 5.40 10.33 14.10
N PHE A 17 6.00 9.90 12.98
CA PHE A 17 6.15 10.75 11.80
C PHE A 17 4.80 11.19 11.24
N LYS A 18 3.85 10.26 11.05
CA LYS A 18 2.48 10.58 10.61
C LYS A 18 1.84 11.60 11.55
N GLN A 19 1.85 11.36 12.86
CA GLN A 19 1.25 12.26 13.85
C GLN A 19 1.88 13.66 13.81
N ALA A 20 3.21 13.75 13.71
CA ALA A 20 3.91 15.02 13.61
C ALA A 20 3.52 15.79 12.33
N GLN A 21 3.41 15.11 11.19
CA GLN A 21 2.97 15.77 9.94
C GLN A 21 1.49 16.17 10.00
N LEU A 22 0.61 15.32 10.54
CA LEU A 22 -0.80 15.67 10.74
C LEU A 22 -0.96 16.89 11.64
N LEU A 23 -0.22 16.96 12.74
CA LEU A 23 -0.22 18.13 13.62
C LEU A 23 0.21 19.40 12.89
N ARG A 24 1.25 19.31 12.04
CA ARG A 24 1.72 20.45 11.23
C ARG A 24 0.66 20.91 10.23
N ILE A 25 0.01 19.97 9.54
CA ILE A 25 -1.05 20.27 8.57
C ILE A 25 -2.23 20.92 9.28
N ALA A 26 -2.69 20.33 10.40
CA ALA A 26 -3.80 20.85 11.19
C ALA A 26 -3.51 22.24 11.78
N ALA A 27 -2.29 22.47 12.28
CA ALA A 27 -1.90 23.78 12.79
C ALA A 27 -1.91 24.84 11.68
N ALA A 28 -1.42 24.51 10.47
CA ALA A 28 -1.40 25.45 9.35
C ALA A 28 -2.81 25.78 8.83
N ASP A 29 -3.70 24.78 8.83
CA ASP A 29 -5.13 24.88 8.49
C ASP A 29 -5.88 25.79 9.49
N ILE A 30 -5.76 25.51 10.80
CA ILE A 30 -6.38 26.31 11.87
C ILE A 30 -5.84 27.74 11.88
N ALA A 31 -4.55 27.94 11.63
CA ALA A 31 -3.94 29.27 11.56
C ALA A 31 -4.31 30.05 10.28
N GLY A 32 -5.00 29.43 9.32
CA GLY A 32 -5.38 30.03 8.04
C GLY A 32 -4.20 30.27 7.09
N THR A 33 -3.04 29.66 7.37
CA THR A 33 -1.81 29.78 6.56
C THR A 33 -1.76 28.75 5.43
N LEU A 34 -2.53 27.66 5.54
CA LEU A 34 -2.75 26.68 4.49
C LEU A 34 -4.19 26.83 3.96
N PRO A 35 -4.40 27.10 2.67
CA PRO A 35 -5.75 27.15 2.12
C PRO A 35 -6.45 25.80 2.29
N VAL A 36 -7.73 25.81 2.66
CA VAL A 36 -8.54 24.58 2.86
C VAL A 36 -8.47 23.65 1.65
N MET A 37 -8.47 24.22 0.43
CA MET A 37 -8.35 23.48 -0.83
C MET A 37 -7.01 22.74 -1.01
N LYS A 38 -6.01 23.02 -0.17
CA LYS A 38 -4.69 22.39 -0.17
C LYS A 38 -4.48 21.41 0.97
N VAL A 39 -5.36 21.38 1.96
CA VAL A 39 -5.25 20.44 3.08
C VAL A 39 -5.29 19.00 2.56
N SER A 40 -6.23 18.68 1.68
CA SER A 40 -6.34 17.33 1.09
C SER A 40 -5.09 16.92 0.31
N ASP A 41 -4.50 17.83 -0.47
CA ASP A 41 -3.24 17.57 -1.20
C ASP A 41 -2.14 17.12 -0.22
N HIS A 42 -1.95 17.87 0.88
CA HIS A 42 -0.93 17.55 1.89
C HIS A 42 -1.20 16.23 2.61
N LEU A 43 -2.48 15.91 2.88
CA LEU A 43 -2.87 14.63 3.48
C LEU A 43 -2.65 13.47 2.51
N THR A 44 -2.94 13.66 1.23
CA THR A 44 -2.67 12.67 0.16
C THR A 44 -1.18 12.44 -0.01
N TRP A 45 -0.34 13.49 -0.05
CA TRP A 45 1.11 13.31 -0.12
C TRP A 45 1.68 12.58 1.09
N LEU A 46 1.15 12.87 2.29
CA LEU A 46 1.53 12.13 3.49
C LEU A 46 1.17 10.65 3.37
N ALA A 47 -0.05 10.33 2.92
CA ALA A 47 -0.47 8.95 2.72
C ALA A 47 0.39 8.22 1.67
N GLU A 48 0.69 8.85 0.54
CA GLU A 48 1.56 8.30 -0.51
C GLU A 48 2.98 8.01 0.02
N ALA A 49 3.56 8.95 0.79
CA ALA A 49 4.86 8.75 1.42
C ALA A 49 4.86 7.60 2.44
N MET A 50 3.77 7.44 3.20
CA MET A 50 3.62 6.33 4.13
C MET A 50 3.43 4.99 3.41
N ILE A 51 2.68 4.96 2.30
CA ILE A 51 2.52 3.77 1.46
C ILE A 51 3.88 3.32 0.91
N ASP A 52 4.67 4.24 0.33
CA ASP A 52 5.98 3.89 -0.21
C ASP A 52 6.93 3.35 0.88
N ALA A 53 6.97 4.01 2.04
CA ALA A 53 7.78 3.56 3.17
C ALA A 53 7.37 2.17 3.66
N VAL A 54 6.07 1.89 3.79
CA VAL A 54 5.55 0.59 4.21
C VAL A 54 5.85 -0.49 3.18
N VAL A 55 5.65 -0.22 1.89
CA VAL A 55 5.97 -1.15 0.80
C VAL A 55 7.45 -1.48 0.79
N GLN A 56 8.32 -0.48 0.93
CA GLN A 56 9.77 -0.69 1.00
C GLN A 56 10.16 -1.53 2.22
N GLN A 57 9.60 -1.25 3.40
CA GLN A 57 9.89 -2.02 4.61
C GLN A 57 9.42 -3.47 4.49
N ALA A 58 8.19 -3.69 4.02
CA ALA A 58 7.66 -5.03 3.78
C ALA A 58 8.49 -5.79 2.72
N TRP A 59 8.92 -5.10 1.67
CA TRP A 59 9.77 -5.67 0.62
C TRP A 59 11.11 -6.15 1.18
N VAL A 60 11.81 -5.31 1.93
CA VAL A 60 13.11 -5.65 2.55
C VAL A 60 12.97 -6.88 3.44
N GLN A 61 11.93 -6.93 4.29
CA GLN A 61 11.68 -8.07 5.19
C GLN A 61 11.36 -9.36 4.43
N MET A 62 10.60 -9.26 3.33
CA MET A 62 10.27 -10.41 2.49
C MET A 62 11.50 -10.94 1.75
N VAL A 63 12.30 -10.04 1.16
CA VAL A 63 13.54 -10.42 0.46
C VAL A 63 14.56 -11.02 1.42
N ALA A 64 14.72 -10.47 2.61
CA ALA A 64 15.63 -11.03 3.62
C ALA A 64 15.27 -12.48 4.00
N ARG A 65 14.00 -12.86 3.89
CA ARG A 65 13.50 -14.18 4.31
C ARG A 65 13.41 -15.20 3.19
N TYR A 66 13.05 -14.78 1.97
CA TYR A 66 12.74 -15.69 0.87
C TYR A 66 13.59 -15.42 -0.39
N GLY A 67 14.38 -14.35 -0.41
CA GLY A 67 14.99 -13.83 -1.63
C GLY A 67 14.00 -13.04 -2.49
N LYS A 68 14.45 -12.60 -3.66
CA LYS A 68 13.65 -11.91 -4.66
C LYS A 68 13.02 -12.93 -5.63
N PRO A 69 11.80 -12.68 -6.14
CA PRO A 69 11.29 -13.42 -7.28
C PRO A 69 12.26 -13.34 -8.47
N ASN A 70 12.67 -14.49 -8.99
CA ASN A 70 13.68 -14.65 -10.05
C ASN A 70 13.32 -13.93 -11.36
N HIS A 71 12.02 -13.72 -11.62
CA HIS A 71 11.53 -12.96 -12.77
C HIS A 71 11.95 -11.47 -12.74
N LEU A 72 12.52 -11.00 -11.63
CA LEU A 72 13.04 -9.65 -11.46
C LEU A 72 14.54 -9.53 -11.79
N ASN A 73 15.25 -10.63 -12.02
CA ASN A 73 16.72 -10.62 -12.16
C ASN A 73 17.22 -9.75 -13.32
N GLU A 74 16.42 -9.60 -14.38
CA GLU A 74 16.78 -8.86 -15.60
C GLU A 74 15.98 -7.57 -15.79
N ARG A 75 15.29 -7.09 -14.75
CA ARG A 75 14.47 -5.87 -14.84
C ARG A 75 14.52 -5.03 -13.58
N GLU A 76 14.26 -3.73 -13.76
CA GLU A 76 14.08 -2.82 -12.64
C GLU A 76 12.68 -2.93 -12.03
N GLY A 77 12.56 -2.50 -10.78
CA GLY A 77 11.30 -2.47 -10.04
C GLY A 77 11.00 -3.75 -9.26
N ARG A 78 9.83 -3.77 -8.63
CA ARG A 78 9.40 -4.83 -7.71
C ARG A 78 8.38 -5.81 -8.32
N GLY A 79 7.93 -5.59 -9.55
CA GLY A 79 6.82 -6.37 -10.14
C GLY A 79 5.51 -6.30 -9.33
N PHE A 80 5.36 -5.25 -8.52
CA PHE A 80 4.27 -5.05 -7.57
C PHE A 80 3.79 -3.60 -7.63
N ALA A 81 2.48 -3.40 -7.63
CA ALA A 81 1.84 -2.10 -7.62
C ALA A 81 0.81 -2.00 -6.49
N VAL A 82 0.74 -0.82 -5.88
CA VAL A 82 -0.32 -0.42 -4.98
C VAL A 82 -1.14 0.63 -5.73
N VAL A 83 -2.43 0.37 -5.93
CA VAL A 83 -3.34 1.28 -6.61
C VAL A 83 -4.24 1.92 -5.57
N GLY A 84 -4.19 3.24 -5.46
CA GLY A 84 -5.04 4.02 -4.56
C GLY A 84 -6.36 4.37 -5.23
N TYR A 85 -7.48 4.06 -4.58
CA TYR A 85 -8.83 4.35 -5.06
C TYR A 85 -9.47 5.50 -4.28
N GLY A 86 -10.68 5.88 -4.72
CA GLY A 86 -11.57 6.72 -3.93
C GLY A 86 -10.96 8.09 -3.59
N LYS A 87 -10.92 8.42 -2.29
CA LYS A 87 -10.39 9.71 -1.83
C LYS A 87 -8.87 9.81 -2.00
N LEU A 88 -8.15 8.69 -1.88
CA LEU A 88 -6.70 8.67 -2.07
C LEU A 88 -6.38 8.99 -3.53
N GLY A 89 -6.95 8.24 -4.47
CA GLY A 89 -6.69 8.46 -5.90
C GLY A 89 -7.28 9.77 -6.43
N GLY A 90 -8.34 10.31 -5.79
CA GLY A 90 -8.96 11.59 -6.12
C GLY A 90 -8.36 12.84 -5.45
N TRP A 91 -7.34 12.71 -4.60
CA TRP A 91 -6.76 13.82 -3.82
C TRP A 91 -7.75 14.50 -2.86
N GLU A 92 -8.64 13.71 -2.28
CA GLU A 92 -9.72 14.16 -1.40
C GLU A 92 -9.59 13.58 0.02
N LEU A 93 -8.37 13.23 0.46
CA LEU A 93 -8.17 12.71 1.81
C LEU A 93 -8.48 13.79 2.86
N GLY A 94 -9.29 13.42 3.85
CA GLY A 94 -9.44 14.13 5.12
C GLY A 94 -8.67 13.44 6.26
N TYR A 95 -8.55 14.12 7.40
CA TYR A 95 -7.76 13.68 8.56
C TYR A 95 -8.07 12.27 9.08
N SER A 96 -9.33 11.82 8.94
CA SER A 96 -9.82 10.51 9.39
C SER A 96 -10.11 9.54 8.23
N SER A 97 -9.48 9.74 7.06
CA SER A 97 -9.74 8.88 5.90
C SER A 97 -8.99 7.56 6.01
N ASP A 98 -9.70 6.50 5.64
CA ASP A 98 -9.11 5.19 5.37
C ASP A 98 -8.41 5.21 4.01
N LEU A 99 -7.52 4.25 3.77
CA LEU A 99 -6.85 4.07 2.48
C LEU A 99 -7.49 2.94 1.70
N ASP A 100 -8.22 3.28 0.64
CA ASP A 100 -8.77 2.31 -0.31
C ASP A 100 -7.65 1.82 -1.25
N LEU A 101 -7.12 0.62 -1.02
CA LEU A 101 -5.95 0.09 -1.75
C LEU A 101 -6.26 -1.22 -2.47
N ILE A 102 -5.73 -1.38 -3.69
CA ILE A 102 -5.67 -2.65 -4.41
C ILE A 102 -4.21 -3.00 -4.66
N PHE A 103 -3.86 -4.29 -4.52
CA PHE A 103 -2.51 -4.78 -4.76
C PHE A 103 -2.47 -5.59 -6.06
N LEU A 104 -1.55 -5.24 -6.94
CA LEU A 104 -1.33 -5.93 -8.21
C LEU A 104 0.11 -6.45 -8.31
N HIS A 105 0.31 -7.54 -9.05
CA HIS A 105 1.63 -8.01 -9.42
C HIS A 105 1.69 -8.40 -10.90
N ASP A 106 2.88 -8.51 -11.48
CA ASP A 106 3.09 -9.01 -12.85
C ASP A 106 3.87 -10.33 -12.90
N CYS A 107 3.92 -11.04 -11.78
CA CYS A 107 4.56 -12.34 -11.61
C CYS A 107 4.08 -13.43 -12.62
N PRO A 108 4.99 -14.03 -13.40
CA PRO A 108 4.74 -15.26 -14.15
C PRO A 108 4.32 -16.44 -13.26
N MET A 109 3.73 -17.48 -13.86
CA MET A 109 3.25 -18.68 -13.14
C MET A 109 4.38 -19.56 -12.59
N ASP A 110 5.54 -19.55 -13.22
CA ASP A 110 6.69 -20.42 -12.96
C ASP A 110 7.83 -19.69 -12.19
N ALA A 111 7.59 -18.45 -11.79
CA ALA A 111 8.55 -17.67 -11.04
C ALA A 111 8.69 -18.18 -9.61
N MET A 112 9.93 -18.24 -9.12
CA MET A 112 10.30 -18.68 -7.78
C MET A 112 11.21 -17.64 -7.12
N THR A 113 11.28 -17.64 -5.79
CA THR A 113 12.21 -16.74 -5.08
C THR A 113 13.61 -17.34 -4.96
N ASP A 114 14.65 -16.51 -4.92
CA ASP A 114 16.05 -16.92 -4.99
C ASP A 114 16.80 -17.04 -3.65
N GLY A 115 16.08 -17.02 -2.52
CA GLY A 115 16.67 -17.10 -1.18
C GLY A 115 16.75 -18.51 -0.62
N GLU A 116 17.34 -18.65 0.58
CA GLU A 116 17.53 -19.96 1.25
C GLU A 116 16.23 -20.74 1.45
N ARG A 117 15.13 -20.02 1.65
CA ARG A 117 13.78 -20.57 1.71
C ARG A 117 13.01 -20.15 0.47
N GLU A 118 13.17 -20.91 -0.61
CA GLU A 118 12.47 -20.71 -1.87
C GLU A 118 10.94 -20.90 -1.71
N ILE A 119 10.17 -20.01 -2.32
CA ILE A 119 8.72 -20.08 -2.45
C ILE A 119 8.27 -19.66 -3.85
N ASP A 120 7.04 -20.03 -4.21
CA ASP A 120 6.37 -19.55 -5.41
C ASP A 120 6.27 -18.01 -5.43
N GLY A 121 6.53 -17.40 -6.59
CA GLY A 121 6.57 -15.94 -6.75
C GLY A 121 5.22 -15.28 -6.46
N ARG A 122 4.09 -15.89 -6.83
CA ARG A 122 2.76 -15.36 -6.49
C ARG A 122 2.49 -15.48 -4.99
N GLN A 123 2.96 -16.55 -4.36
CA GLN A 123 2.93 -16.69 -2.91
C GLN A 123 3.77 -15.60 -2.22
N PHE A 124 4.92 -15.21 -2.80
CA PHE A 124 5.72 -14.09 -2.30
C PHE A 124 4.93 -12.78 -2.32
N TYR A 125 4.29 -12.43 -3.43
CA TYR A 125 3.49 -11.20 -3.52
C TYR A 125 2.26 -11.21 -2.62
N LEU A 126 1.62 -12.37 -2.41
CA LEU A 126 0.52 -12.49 -1.45
C LEU A 126 0.99 -12.22 -0.02
N ARG A 127 2.12 -12.79 0.38
CA ARG A 127 2.74 -12.55 1.69
C ARG A 127 3.20 -11.09 1.84
N LEU A 128 3.71 -10.48 0.78
CA LEU A 128 4.07 -9.06 0.74
C LEU A 128 2.84 -8.18 1.02
N ALA A 129 1.73 -8.40 0.32
CA ALA A 129 0.49 -7.65 0.54
C ALA A 129 -0.04 -7.84 1.98
N GLN A 130 -0.01 -9.07 2.51
CA GLN A 130 -0.38 -9.33 3.91
C GLN A 130 0.53 -8.60 4.89
N ARG A 131 1.84 -8.54 4.61
CA ARG A 131 2.79 -7.81 5.44
C ARG A 131 2.55 -6.31 5.41
N ILE A 132 2.24 -5.74 4.25
CA ILE A 132 1.84 -4.33 4.11
C ILE A 132 0.60 -4.05 4.98
N MET A 133 -0.45 -4.86 4.87
CA MET A 133 -1.67 -4.74 5.69
C MET A 133 -1.35 -4.78 7.19
N HIS A 134 -0.45 -5.68 7.60
CA HIS A 134 -0.01 -5.79 8.98
C HIS A 134 0.77 -4.54 9.45
N LEU A 135 1.72 -4.03 8.67
CA LEU A 135 2.50 -2.84 9.03
C LEU A 135 1.60 -1.60 9.20
N PHE A 136 0.53 -1.49 8.40
CA PHE A 136 -0.47 -0.43 8.54
C PHE A 136 -1.33 -0.56 9.80
N SER A 137 -1.89 -1.75 10.02
CA SER A 137 -2.94 -1.99 11.04
C SER A 137 -2.42 -2.32 12.44
N THR A 138 -1.13 -2.68 12.58
CA THR A 138 -0.57 -3.03 13.89
C THR A 138 -0.69 -1.86 14.86
N ARG A 139 -1.18 -2.13 16.07
CA ARG A 139 -1.33 -1.11 17.10
C ARG A 139 -0.06 -1.03 17.94
N THR A 140 0.43 0.19 18.10
CA THR A 140 1.57 0.56 18.95
C THR A 140 1.12 1.55 20.02
N SER A 141 2.05 2.07 20.84
CA SER A 141 1.77 3.21 21.73
C SER A 141 1.25 4.44 20.99
N SER A 142 1.69 4.66 19.74
CA SER A 142 1.20 5.75 18.89
C SER A 142 -0.04 5.38 18.06
N GLY A 143 -0.69 4.25 18.33
CA GLY A 143 -1.86 3.78 17.60
C GLY A 143 -1.52 3.00 16.34
N ILE A 144 -2.36 3.09 15.31
CA ILE A 144 -2.16 2.46 13.99
C ILE A 144 -1.65 3.49 12.98
N LEU A 145 -1.08 3.02 11.87
CA LEU A 145 -0.61 3.92 10.82
C LEU A 145 -1.79 4.43 9.98
N TYR A 146 -2.56 3.54 9.34
CA TYR A 146 -3.83 3.86 8.67
C TYR A 146 -4.74 2.63 8.74
N GLU A 147 -6.05 2.86 8.74
CA GLU A 147 -6.98 1.82 8.30
C GLU A 147 -6.84 1.64 6.79
N VAL A 148 -6.78 0.40 6.33
CA VAL A 148 -6.64 0.06 4.91
C VAL A 148 -7.83 -0.78 4.50
N ASP A 149 -8.57 -0.31 3.50
CA ASP A 149 -9.68 -1.03 2.91
C ASP A 149 -9.27 -1.61 1.55
N ALA A 150 -9.28 -2.94 1.45
CA ALA A 150 -8.98 -3.66 0.22
C ALA A 150 -10.23 -4.25 -0.46
N ARG A 151 -11.44 -3.82 -0.07
CA ARG A 151 -12.70 -4.40 -0.58
C ARG A 151 -13.03 -4.01 -2.02
N LEU A 152 -12.38 -2.99 -2.57
CA LEU A 152 -12.53 -2.60 -3.98
C LEU A 152 -11.74 -3.48 -4.95
N ARG A 153 -10.99 -4.48 -4.45
CA ARG A 153 -10.30 -5.47 -5.29
C ARG A 153 -11.30 -6.37 -6.03
N PRO A 154 -10.90 -6.99 -7.17
CA PRO A 154 -11.75 -7.95 -7.89
C PRO A 154 -12.38 -9.00 -6.97
N SER A 155 -13.67 -9.26 -7.18
CA SER A 155 -14.47 -10.19 -6.35
C SER A 155 -14.56 -9.79 -4.85
N GLY A 156 -14.20 -8.55 -4.51
CA GLY A 156 -14.31 -7.97 -3.18
C GLY A 156 -13.66 -8.82 -2.08
N ALA A 157 -14.35 -8.97 -0.95
CA ALA A 157 -13.84 -9.72 0.20
C ALA A 157 -13.56 -11.21 -0.08
N ALA A 158 -14.21 -11.79 -1.09
CA ALA A 158 -14.02 -13.19 -1.50
C ALA A 158 -12.82 -13.38 -2.45
N GLY A 159 -12.32 -12.30 -3.05
CA GLY A 159 -11.18 -12.33 -3.95
C GLY A 159 -9.83 -12.38 -3.23
N MET A 160 -8.80 -12.77 -3.98
CA MET A 160 -7.40 -12.74 -3.55
C MET A 160 -7.00 -11.32 -3.14
N LEU A 161 -6.18 -11.19 -2.09
CA LEU A 161 -5.70 -9.88 -1.62
C LEU A 161 -4.82 -9.17 -2.66
N VAL A 162 -4.06 -9.96 -3.43
CA VAL A 162 -3.24 -9.49 -4.55
C VAL A 162 -3.65 -10.25 -5.81
N THR A 163 -3.72 -9.55 -6.93
CA THR A 163 -4.14 -10.12 -8.22
C THR A 163 -3.10 -9.82 -9.29
N SER A 164 -2.90 -10.71 -10.26
CA SER A 164 -2.04 -10.39 -11.40
C SER A 164 -2.64 -9.26 -12.23
N ALA A 165 -1.81 -8.38 -12.80
CA ALA A 165 -2.26 -7.30 -13.66
C ALA A 165 -3.11 -7.79 -14.85
N GLU A 166 -2.76 -8.95 -15.42
CA GLU A 166 -3.53 -9.61 -16.49
C GLU A 166 -4.94 -10.02 -16.03
N ALA A 167 -5.04 -10.78 -14.93
CA ALA A 167 -6.35 -11.16 -14.38
C ALA A 167 -7.19 -9.95 -13.93
N PHE A 168 -6.56 -8.89 -13.44
CA PHE A 168 -7.26 -7.64 -13.14
C PHE A 168 -7.85 -7.00 -14.41
N ALA A 169 -7.06 -6.93 -15.50
CA ALA A 169 -7.54 -6.40 -16.77
C ALA A 169 -8.68 -7.24 -17.36
N ASP A 170 -8.58 -8.57 -17.27
CA ASP A 170 -9.62 -9.48 -17.75
C ASP A 170 -10.93 -9.34 -16.93
N TYR A 171 -10.81 -9.30 -15.59
CA TYR A 171 -11.94 -9.05 -14.70
C TYR A 171 -12.63 -7.73 -15.02
N GLN A 172 -11.86 -6.64 -15.15
CA GLN A 172 -12.42 -5.33 -15.48
C GLN A 172 -13.11 -5.33 -16.84
N LYS A 173 -12.70 -6.16 -17.79
CA LYS A 173 -13.31 -6.21 -19.13
C LYS A 173 -14.58 -7.05 -19.18
N ASN A 174 -14.61 -8.17 -18.47
CA ASN A 174 -15.62 -9.20 -18.68
C ASN A 174 -16.61 -9.36 -17.52
N GLU A 175 -16.22 -8.98 -16.30
CA GLU A 175 -16.99 -9.30 -15.08
C GLU A 175 -17.38 -8.05 -14.28
N ALA A 176 -16.61 -6.97 -14.38
CA ALA A 176 -16.81 -5.78 -13.56
C ALA A 176 -18.13 -5.07 -13.83
N TRP A 177 -18.74 -4.59 -12.77
CA TRP A 177 -19.98 -3.84 -12.83
C TRP A 177 -19.70 -2.37 -13.15
N THR A 178 -20.70 -1.66 -13.68
CA THR A 178 -20.56 -0.23 -14.02
C THR A 178 -20.04 0.64 -12.86
N TRP A 179 -20.38 0.30 -11.62
CA TRP A 179 -19.90 1.04 -10.45
C TRP A 179 -18.41 0.78 -10.15
N GLU A 180 -17.88 -0.40 -10.45
CA GLU A 180 -16.45 -0.73 -10.31
C GLU A 180 -15.62 0.05 -11.34
N HIS A 181 -16.17 0.19 -12.56
CA HIS A 181 -15.62 1.08 -13.57
C HIS A 181 -15.64 2.55 -13.14
N GLN A 182 -16.68 3.01 -12.46
CA GLN A 182 -16.71 4.36 -11.93
C GLN A 182 -15.63 4.57 -10.87
N ALA A 183 -15.36 3.56 -10.04
CA ALA A 183 -14.31 3.62 -9.03
C ALA A 183 -12.90 3.76 -9.67
N LEU A 184 -12.66 3.12 -10.82
CA LEU A 184 -11.42 3.25 -11.60
C LEU A 184 -11.10 4.67 -12.07
N VAL A 185 -12.12 5.52 -12.26
CA VAL A 185 -11.92 6.93 -12.66
C VAL A 185 -11.13 7.72 -11.61
N ARG A 186 -11.15 7.24 -10.36
CA ARG A 186 -10.40 7.80 -9.22
C ARG A 186 -9.29 6.86 -8.76
N ALA A 187 -8.72 6.07 -9.66
CA ALA A 187 -7.56 5.23 -9.38
C ALA A 187 -6.25 5.97 -9.72
N ARG A 188 -5.22 5.78 -8.88
CA ARG A 188 -3.87 6.31 -9.07
C ARG A 188 -2.81 5.29 -8.68
#